data_AF-A0A1W9MZR7-F1
#
_entry.id   AF-A0A1W9MZR7-F1
#
_cell.length_a   1.000
_cell.length_b   1.000
_cell.length_c   1.000
_cell.angle_alpha   90.00
_cell.angle_beta   90.00
_cell.angle_gamma   90.00
#
_symmetry.space_group_name_H-M   'P 1'
#
loop_
_entity.id
_entity.type
_entity.pdbx_description
1 polymer ?
#
loop_
_entity_poly.entity_id
_entity_poly.type
_entity_poly.pdbx_seq_one_letter_code
_entity_poly.pdbx_strand_id
1 'polypeptide(L)'
;MNIAFSKIIIMLFVGAMLIAAWVYEISVAHIIADSLVRLPMNGVLALSLVPMIKCGVGVNFGLPAAISAGLLGLCMAVNFSFRGYAGFVLSILFSMPFALIFGALCSKIFNRIKGREEIASVFVGFSFVSLMCLFWASAPFSNPVMLWPIGGKGMRPTIGLMPYFGKILNNMLNISVFGIALPLGMLLFFFGCCMLMYLFFKTRLGIAMEAVGENETFAGLSGIDILKTRSYAVILSSLTGAAGICVYAQSYGFIELYEAPLMMAFPAASAVLIGGSSRSNITIFQVVIGTFLYQTIYVLSAPLANEILVSEAAEIFRMMI
;
A
#
# COMPACT_ATOMS: atom_id res chain seq x y z
N MET A 1 -10.42 -23.27 -7.76
CA MET A 1 -10.09 -23.52 -6.34
C MET A 1 -11.03 -22.67 -5.49
N ASN A 2 -11.90 -23.27 -4.67
CA ASN A 2 -12.88 -22.50 -3.89
C ASN A 2 -12.15 -21.51 -2.97
N ILE A 3 -12.46 -20.22 -3.10
CA ILE A 3 -11.84 -19.14 -2.30
C ILE A 3 -11.98 -19.39 -0.79
N ALA A 4 -13.07 -20.03 -0.37
CA ALA A 4 -13.29 -20.45 1.01
C ALA A 4 -12.22 -21.45 1.52
N PHE A 5 -11.75 -22.36 0.66
CA PHE A 5 -10.75 -23.36 1.03
C PHE A 5 -9.37 -22.73 1.25
N SER A 6 -8.96 -21.79 0.38
CA SER A 6 -7.69 -21.08 0.55
C SER A 6 -7.65 -20.25 1.84
N LYS A 7 -8.77 -19.61 2.21
CA LYS A 7 -8.87 -18.87 3.49
C LYS A 7 -8.70 -19.76 4.70
N ILE A 8 -9.33 -20.93 4.70
CA ILE A 8 -9.24 -21.88 5.81
C ILE A 8 -7.79 -22.34 5.98
N ILE A 9 -7.09 -22.64 4.88
CA ILE A 9 -5.67 -23.02 4.94
C ILE A 9 -4.83 -21.90 5.54
N ILE A 10 -5.03 -20.65 5.12
CA ILE A 10 -4.24 -19.52 5.64
C ILE A 10 -4.56 -19.26 7.12
N MET A 11 -5.83 -19.32 7.52
CA MET A 11 -6.19 -19.18 8.94
C MET A 11 -5.62 -20.32 9.79
N LEU A 12 -5.62 -21.55 9.28
CA LEU A 12 -5.03 -22.70 9.96
C LEU A 12 -3.50 -22.56 10.05
N PHE A 13 -2.86 -22.07 8.99
CA PHE A 13 -1.42 -21.78 8.98
C PHE A 13 -1.04 -20.70 9.99
N VAL A 14 -1.77 -19.58 10.03
CA VAL A 14 -1.57 -18.54 11.04
C VAL A 14 -1.81 -19.08 12.44
N GLY A 15 -2.87 -19.87 12.64
CA GLY A 15 -3.15 -20.55 13.90
C GLY A 15 -1.99 -21.45 14.34
N ALA A 16 -1.44 -22.24 13.42
CA ALA A 16 -0.27 -23.08 13.69
C ALA A 16 0.97 -22.25 14.04
N MET A 17 1.23 -21.13 13.35
CA MET A 17 2.34 -20.23 13.69
C MET A 17 2.16 -19.58 15.07
N LEU A 18 0.93 -19.22 15.46
CA LEU A 18 0.65 -18.67 16.79
C LEU A 18 0.84 -19.72 17.90
N ILE A 19 0.43 -20.96 17.65
CA ILE A 19 0.69 -22.07 18.58
C ILE A 19 2.19 -22.30 18.71
N ALA A 20 2.92 -22.32 17.59
CA ALA A 20 4.38 -22.46 17.62
C ALA A 20 5.03 -21.29 18.39
N ALA A 21 4.61 -20.05 18.15
CA ALA A 21 5.10 -18.88 18.88
C ALA A 21 4.87 -19.00 20.39
N TRP A 22 3.71 -19.54 20.81
CA TRP A 22 3.43 -19.82 22.22
C TRP A 22 4.34 -20.91 22.80
N VAL A 23 4.61 -21.98 22.04
CA VAL A 23 5.54 -23.06 22.45
C VAL A 23 6.97 -22.55 22.63
N TYR A 24 7.42 -21.62 21.78
CA TYR A 24 8.76 -21.01 21.86
C TYR A 24 8.82 -19.78 22.79
N GLU A 25 7.80 -19.57 23.64
CA GLU A 25 7.70 -18.44 24.59
C GLU A 25 7.83 -17.05 23.94
N ILE A 26 7.55 -16.94 22.65
CA ILE A 26 7.53 -15.67 21.93
C ILE A 26 6.28 -14.90 22.37
N SER A 27 6.43 -13.61 22.70
CA SER A 27 5.33 -12.77 23.16
C SER A 27 4.27 -12.55 22.07
N VAL A 28 3.24 -13.39 22.06
CA VAL A 28 2.08 -13.30 21.15
C VAL A 28 1.40 -11.93 21.25
N ALA A 29 1.37 -11.36 22.45
CA ALA A 29 0.89 -10.01 22.71
C ALA A 29 1.63 -8.93 21.90
N HIS A 30 2.97 -8.98 21.86
CA HIS A 30 3.78 -8.05 21.08
C HIS A 30 3.60 -8.25 19.58
N ILE A 31 3.50 -9.50 19.12
CA ILE A 31 3.24 -9.82 17.71
C ILE A 31 1.92 -9.21 17.24
N ILE A 32 0.84 -9.37 18.03
CA ILE A 32 -0.47 -8.81 17.69
C ILE A 32 -0.40 -7.28 17.66
N ALA A 33 0.33 -6.67 18.60
CA ALA A 33 0.54 -5.23 18.64
C ALA A 33 1.26 -4.70 17.39
N ASP A 34 2.37 -5.32 17.01
CA ASP A 34 3.15 -4.95 15.83
C ASP A 34 2.35 -5.17 14.54
N SER A 35 1.56 -6.25 14.49
CA SER A 35 0.65 -6.53 13.37
C SER A 35 -0.45 -5.46 13.27
N LEU A 36 -0.97 -4.97 14.40
CA LEU A 36 -1.95 -3.88 14.45
C LEU A 36 -1.36 -2.53 14.01
N VAL A 37 -0.07 -2.26 14.24
CA VAL A 37 0.61 -1.07 13.68
C VAL A 37 0.80 -1.21 12.18
N ARG A 38 1.17 -2.41 11.71
CA ARG A 38 1.43 -2.69 10.28
C ARG A 38 0.16 -2.77 9.44
N LEU A 39 -0.99 -3.09 10.04
CA LEU A 39 -2.28 -3.14 9.38
C LEU A 39 -2.64 -1.81 8.70
N PRO A 40 -2.78 -0.67 9.38
CA PRO A 40 -3.10 0.59 8.73
C PRO A 40 -1.95 1.08 7.83
N MET A 41 -0.70 0.74 8.17
CA MET A 41 0.50 1.12 7.42
C MET A 41 0.49 0.57 5.99
N ASN A 42 0.14 -0.71 5.83
CA ASN A 42 0.08 -1.40 4.54
C ASN A 42 -1.35 -1.47 3.99
N GLY A 43 -2.35 -1.28 4.85
CA GLY A 43 -3.76 -1.41 4.52
C GLY A 43 -4.24 -0.35 3.54
N VAL A 44 -3.75 0.89 3.64
CA VAL A 44 -4.12 1.93 2.66
C VAL A 44 -3.55 1.62 1.27
N LEU A 45 -2.33 1.06 1.21
CA LEU A 45 -1.75 0.57 -0.05
C LEU A 45 -2.56 -0.61 -0.61
N ALA A 46 -2.96 -1.56 0.23
CA ALA A 46 -3.85 -2.66 -0.17
C ALA A 46 -5.24 -2.16 -0.65
N LEU A 47 -5.80 -1.16 0.04
CA LEU A 47 -7.07 -0.52 -0.30
C LEU A 47 -7.01 0.16 -1.68
N SER A 48 -5.83 0.65 -2.08
CA SER A 48 -5.65 1.26 -3.40
C SER A 48 -5.92 0.30 -4.55
N LEU A 49 -5.86 -1.01 -4.34
CA LEU A 49 -6.12 -2.01 -5.38
C LEU A 49 -7.62 -2.17 -5.67
N VAL A 50 -8.50 -1.76 -4.74
CA VAL A 50 -9.96 -1.98 -4.84
C VAL A 50 -10.59 -1.39 -6.09
N PRO A 51 -10.34 -0.12 -6.48
CA PRO A 51 -10.91 0.48 -7.70
C PRO A 51 -10.63 -0.32 -8.97
N MET A 52 -9.38 -0.77 -9.17
CA MET A 52 -9.01 -1.48 -10.39
C MET A 52 -9.56 -2.90 -10.43
N ILE A 53 -9.57 -3.61 -9.29
CA ILE A 53 -10.16 -4.95 -9.19
C ILE A 53 -11.68 -4.90 -9.40
N LYS A 54 -12.39 -3.97 -8.74
CA LYS A 54 -13.85 -3.81 -8.91
C LYS A 54 -14.25 -3.42 -10.32
N CYS A 55 -13.41 -2.66 -11.03
CA CYS A 55 -13.68 -2.27 -12.43
C CYS A 55 -13.26 -3.33 -13.46
N GLY A 56 -12.72 -4.48 -13.03
CA GLY A 56 -12.26 -5.53 -13.93
C GLY A 56 -10.99 -5.20 -14.73
N VAL A 57 -10.25 -4.16 -14.34
CA VAL A 57 -8.95 -3.82 -14.96
C VAL A 57 -7.85 -4.79 -14.52
N GLY A 58 -8.02 -5.45 -13.37
CA GLY A 58 -7.06 -6.39 -12.78
C GLY A 58 -6.40 -5.83 -11.53
N VAL A 59 -5.46 -6.61 -10.97
CA VAL A 59 -4.66 -6.17 -9.81
C VAL A 59 -3.71 -5.05 -10.24
N ASN A 60 -3.67 -3.94 -9.48
CA ASN A 60 -2.83 -2.80 -9.81
C ASN A 60 -1.35 -3.05 -9.46
N PHE A 61 -0.60 -3.74 -10.33
CA PHE A 61 0.86 -3.79 -10.21
C PHE A 61 1.55 -2.50 -10.70
N GLY A 62 0.78 -1.54 -11.22
CA GLY A 62 1.22 -0.16 -11.46
C GLY A 62 1.27 0.71 -10.19
N LEU A 63 0.97 0.14 -9.01
CA LEU A 63 1.10 0.81 -7.71
C LEU A 63 2.47 1.51 -7.50
N PRO A 64 3.63 1.01 -7.98
CA PRO A 64 4.91 1.71 -7.80
C PRO A 64 4.95 3.11 -8.42
N ALA A 65 4.21 3.33 -9.51
CA ALA A 65 4.07 4.66 -10.11
C ALA A 65 3.28 5.61 -9.18
N ALA A 66 2.20 5.12 -8.58
CA ALA A 66 1.42 5.87 -7.59
C ALA A 66 2.23 6.15 -6.31
N ILE A 67 3.02 5.17 -5.86
CA ILE A 67 3.95 5.32 -4.73
C ILE A 67 4.97 6.41 -5.03
N SER A 68 5.52 6.44 -6.24
CA SER A 68 6.48 7.49 -6.66
C SER A 68 5.86 8.89 -6.64
N ALA A 69 4.60 9.03 -7.07
CA ALA A 69 3.86 10.29 -6.89
C ALA A 69 3.69 10.68 -5.41
N GLY A 70 3.42 9.69 -4.55
CA GLY A 70 3.34 9.89 -3.10
C GLY A 70 4.67 10.36 -2.50
N LEU A 71 5.77 9.70 -2.87
CA LEU A 71 7.13 10.06 -2.46
C LEU A 71 7.51 11.48 -2.91
N LEU A 72 7.11 11.91 -4.11
CA LEU A 72 7.31 13.30 -4.56
C LEU A 72 6.62 14.31 -3.62
N GLY A 73 5.37 14.06 -3.24
CA GLY A 73 4.65 14.93 -2.30
C GLY A 73 5.26 14.94 -0.89
N LEU A 74 5.73 13.78 -0.40
CA LEU A 74 6.49 13.69 0.84
C LEU A 74 7.80 14.51 0.78
N CYS A 75 8.57 14.36 -0.29
CA CYS A 75 9.80 15.10 -0.51
C CYS A 75 9.54 16.61 -0.59
N MET A 76 8.46 17.06 -1.24
CA MET A 76 8.08 18.47 -1.26
C MET A 76 7.72 19.00 0.12
N ALA A 77 6.93 18.25 0.91
CA ALA A 77 6.59 18.66 2.26
C ALA A 77 7.82 18.80 3.17
N VAL A 78 8.78 17.87 3.04
CA VAL A 78 10.07 17.94 3.76
C VAL A 78 10.94 19.09 3.24
N ASN A 79 10.98 19.33 1.93
CA ASN A 79 11.77 20.41 1.34
C ASN A 79 11.32 21.79 1.85
N PHE A 80 10.02 22.00 1.99
CA PHE A 80 9.44 23.22 2.60
C PHE A 80 9.47 23.22 4.14
N SER A 81 10.04 22.18 4.76
CA SER A 81 10.18 22.04 6.21
C SER A 81 8.85 22.07 6.98
N PHE A 82 7.75 21.60 6.38
CA PHE A 82 6.48 21.49 7.11
C PHE A 82 6.55 20.39 8.17
N ARG A 83 5.95 20.65 9.34
CA ARG A 83 5.98 19.76 10.50
C ARG A 83 4.57 19.50 11.04
N GLY A 84 4.44 18.50 11.91
CA GLY A 84 3.18 18.23 12.59
C GLY A 84 2.11 17.67 11.66
N TYR A 85 0.85 17.68 12.13
CA TYR A 85 -0.31 17.21 11.36
C TYR A 85 -0.49 17.97 10.04
N ALA A 86 -0.20 19.28 10.04
CA ALA A 86 -0.26 20.10 8.83
C ALA A 86 0.75 19.61 7.76
N GLY A 87 1.98 19.28 8.17
CA GLY A 87 2.98 18.72 7.25
C GLY A 87 2.55 17.38 6.65
N PHE A 88 1.91 16.51 7.45
CA PHE A 88 1.37 15.26 6.95
C PHE A 88 0.24 15.48 5.93
N VAL A 89 -0.76 16.32 6.23
CA VAL A 89 -1.87 16.61 5.31
C VAL A 89 -1.35 17.28 4.03
N LEU A 90 -0.42 18.22 4.14
CA LEU A 90 0.20 18.86 2.99
C LEU A 90 0.98 17.88 2.12
N SER A 91 1.64 16.88 2.72
CA SER A 91 2.32 15.83 1.95
C SER A 91 1.34 15.07 1.05
N ILE A 92 0.18 14.67 1.60
CA ILE A 92 -0.88 14.00 0.84
C ILE A 92 -1.41 14.92 -0.27
N LEU A 93 -1.68 16.19 0.04
CA LEU A 93 -2.17 17.16 -0.93
C LEU A 93 -1.17 17.40 -2.07
N PHE A 94 0.13 17.51 -1.78
CA PHE A 94 1.17 17.63 -2.80
C PHE A 94 1.31 16.38 -3.65
N SER A 95 1.00 15.20 -3.11
CA SER A 95 1.01 13.95 -3.89
C SER A 95 -0.14 13.86 -4.91
N MET A 96 -1.30 14.48 -4.65
CA MET A 96 -2.50 14.32 -5.48
C MET A 96 -2.32 14.77 -6.94
N PRO A 97 -1.73 15.94 -7.27
CA PRO A 97 -1.50 16.33 -8.65
C PRO A 97 -0.61 15.34 -9.42
N PHE A 98 0.47 14.86 -8.82
CA PHE A 98 1.35 13.87 -9.46
C PHE A 98 0.66 12.54 -9.64
N ALA A 99 -0.12 12.10 -8.65
CA ALA A 99 -0.88 10.86 -8.72
C ALA A 99 -1.97 10.92 -9.80
N LEU A 100 -2.60 12.08 -10.00
CA LEU A 100 -3.55 12.30 -11.10
C LEU A 100 -2.84 12.19 -12.47
N ILE A 101 -1.68 12.84 -12.63
CA ILE A 101 -0.91 12.80 -13.88
C ILE A 101 -0.43 11.38 -14.17
N PHE A 102 0.21 10.71 -13.21
CA PHE A 102 0.76 9.37 -13.38
C PHE A 102 -0.35 8.33 -13.57
N GLY A 103 -1.46 8.45 -12.83
CA GLY A 103 -2.65 7.62 -13.01
C GLY A 103 -3.30 7.81 -14.39
N ALA A 104 -3.36 9.03 -14.89
CA ALA A 104 -3.87 9.32 -16.24
C ALA A 104 -2.94 8.79 -17.36
N LEU A 105 -1.63 8.79 -17.15
CA LEU A 105 -0.68 8.16 -18.07
C LEU A 105 -0.83 6.64 -18.06
N CYS A 106 -0.89 6.03 -16.86
CA CYS A 106 -1.08 4.58 -16.70
C CYS A 106 -2.41 4.12 -17.30
N SER A 107 -3.50 4.87 -17.09
CA SER A 107 -4.82 4.50 -17.61
C SER A 107 -4.88 4.46 -19.14
N LYS A 108 -4.19 5.40 -19.82
CA LYS A 108 -4.06 5.38 -21.28
C LYS A 108 -3.36 4.11 -21.77
N ILE A 109 -2.33 3.66 -21.05
CA ILE A 109 -1.59 2.43 -21.39
C ILE A 109 -2.49 1.21 -21.16
N PHE A 110 -3.11 1.09 -19.99
CA PHE A 110 -3.93 -0.08 -19.64
C PHE A 110 -5.17 -0.21 -20.52
N ASN A 111 -5.76 0.90 -20.95
CA ASN A 111 -6.88 0.88 -21.89
C ASN A 111 -6.50 0.43 -23.30
N ARG A 112 -5.23 0.54 -23.70
CA ARG A 112 -4.74 0.02 -24.99
C ARG A 112 -4.40 -1.47 -24.95
N ILE A 113 -4.19 -2.04 -23.76
CA ILE A 113 -3.73 -3.43 -23.57
C ILE A 113 -4.77 -4.22 -22.77
N LYS A 114 -6.03 -4.15 -23.18
CA LYS A 114 -7.13 -4.88 -22.53
C LYS A 114 -6.88 -6.39 -22.53
N GLY A 115 -7.13 -7.06 -21.41
CA GLY A 115 -6.94 -8.49 -21.21
C GLY A 115 -5.52 -8.93 -20.83
N ARG A 116 -4.52 -8.04 -20.93
CA ARG A 116 -3.14 -8.27 -20.44
C ARG A 116 -2.67 -7.14 -19.52
N GLU A 117 -3.62 -6.46 -18.87
CA GLU A 117 -3.33 -5.27 -18.06
C GLU A 117 -2.42 -5.58 -16.88
N GLU A 118 -2.58 -6.73 -16.22
CA GLU A 118 -1.79 -7.10 -15.05
C GLU A 118 -0.30 -7.17 -15.40
N ILE A 119 0.06 -7.88 -16.47
CA ILE A 119 1.45 -7.96 -16.95
C ILE A 119 1.96 -6.58 -17.37
N ALA A 120 1.16 -5.83 -18.14
CA ALA A 120 1.53 -4.49 -18.55
C ALA A 120 1.77 -3.56 -17.35
N SER A 121 0.97 -3.70 -16.28
CA SER A 121 1.07 -2.89 -15.08
C SER A 121 2.35 -3.17 -14.28
N VAL A 122 2.84 -4.41 -14.24
CA VAL A 122 4.16 -4.75 -13.68
C VAL A 122 5.27 -4.03 -14.44
N PHE A 123 5.29 -4.14 -15.77
CA PHE A 123 6.31 -3.49 -16.59
C PHE A 123 6.27 -1.96 -16.46
N VAL A 124 5.07 -1.38 -16.46
CA VAL A 124 4.89 0.06 -16.24
C VAL A 124 5.40 0.45 -14.87
N GLY A 125 5.03 -0.28 -13.81
CA GLY A 125 5.50 -0.04 -12.44
C GLY A 125 7.02 -0.02 -12.33
N PHE A 126 7.68 -1.08 -12.80
CA PHE A 126 9.14 -1.19 -12.76
C PHE A 126 9.83 -0.11 -13.59
N SER A 127 9.33 0.14 -14.81
CA SER A 127 9.88 1.19 -15.68
C SER A 127 9.75 2.57 -15.05
N PHE A 128 8.64 2.82 -14.34
CA PHE A 128 8.39 4.08 -13.65
C PHE A 128 9.36 4.27 -12.49
N VAL A 129 9.64 3.21 -11.72
CA VAL A 129 10.64 3.24 -10.65
C VAL A 129 12.02 3.55 -11.21
N SER A 130 12.46 2.88 -12.28
CA SER A 130 13.76 3.17 -12.91
C SER A 130 13.85 4.62 -13.43
N LEU A 131 12.78 5.16 -14.01
CA LEU A 131 12.72 6.57 -14.42
C LEU A 131 12.83 7.51 -13.20
N MET A 132 12.13 7.18 -12.12
CA MET A 132 12.18 7.96 -10.88
C MET A 132 13.56 7.89 -10.22
N CYS A 133 14.29 6.77 -10.29
CA CYS A 133 15.69 6.67 -9.85
C CYS A 133 16.59 7.72 -10.53
N LEU A 134 16.43 7.93 -11.85
CA LEU A 134 17.14 8.98 -12.59
C LEU A 134 16.71 10.38 -12.15
N PHE A 135 15.41 10.56 -11.88
CA PHE A 135 14.89 11.80 -11.33
C PHE A 135 15.49 12.10 -9.96
N TRP A 136 15.50 11.15 -9.01
CA TRP A 136 16.04 11.35 -7.66
C TRP A 136 17.53 11.68 -7.66
N ALA A 137 18.29 11.18 -8.64
CA ALA A 137 19.70 11.52 -8.81
C ALA A 137 19.93 12.99 -9.24
N SER A 138 18.96 13.61 -9.91
CA SER A 138 19.08 14.95 -10.50
C SER A 138 18.11 15.98 -9.93
N ALA A 139 17.18 15.58 -9.06
CA ALA A 139 16.10 16.42 -8.58
C ALA A 139 16.62 17.65 -7.81
N PRO A 140 16.15 18.87 -8.13
CA PRO A 140 16.65 20.12 -7.56
C PRO A 140 15.97 20.43 -6.21
N PHE A 141 16.14 19.56 -5.21
CA PHE A 141 15.73 19.86 -3.84
C PHE A 141 16.79 20.66 -3.10
N SER A 142 16.39 21.60 -2.25
CA SER A 142 17.29 22.53 -1.56
C SER A 142 17.58 22.12 -0.12
N ASN A 143 16.75 21.25 0.48
CA ASN A 143 16.88 20.88 1.88
C ASN A 143 18.12 19.97 2.10
N PRO A 144 19.09 20.38 2.94
CA PRO A 144 20.35 19.64 3.15
C PRO A 144 20.15 18.27 3.82
N VAL A 145 19.04 18.05 4.53
CA VAL A 145 18.71 16.75 5.14
C VAL A 145 18.43 15.69 4.06
N MET A 146 17.97 16.13 2.89
CA MET A 146 17.58 15.25 1.78
C MET A 146 18.72 14.98 0.80
N LEU A 147 19.75 15.83 0.79
CA LEU A 147 20.87 15.78 -0.15
C LEU A 147 22.02 14.93 0.38
N TRP A 148 22.79 14.32 -0.53
CA TRP A 148 24.02 13.62 -0.16
C TRP A 148 24.96 14.53 0.65
N PRO A 149 25.52 14.06 1.79
CA PRO A 149 26.44 14.86 2.59
C PRO A 149 27.68 15.31 1.80
N ILE A 150 28.10 14.48 0.84
CA ILE A 150 29.27 14.72 0.00
C ILE A 150 28.76 15.08 -1.41
N GLY A 151 29.05 16.29 -1.87
CA GLY A 151 28.73 16.75 -3.23
C GLY A 151 27.40 17.50 -3.39
N GLY A 152 26.49 17.45 -2.40
CA GLY A 152 25.26 18.26 -2.35
C GLY A 152 24.31 18.11 -3.55
N LYS A 153 24.51 17.07 -4.38
CA LYS A 153 23.70 16.78 -5.57
C LYS A 153 23.10 15.39 -5.44
N GLY A 154 21.84 15.26 -5.84
CA GLY A 154 21.09 14.02 -5.73
C GLY A 154 20.60 13.76 -4.31
N MET A 155 19.51 12.99 -4.23
CA MET A 155 18.84 12.69 -2.97
C MET A 155 19.43 11.47 -2.27
N ARG A 156 19.34 11.44 -0.94
CA ARG A 156 19.65 10.23 -0.17
C ARG A 156 18.59 9.17 -0.43
N PRO A 157 18.95 7.88 -0.44
CA PRO A 157 17.97 6.80 -0.54
C PRO A 157 16.98 6.79 0.63
N THR A 158 17.41 7.22 1.81
CA THR A 158 16.60 7.26 3.01
C THR A 158 16.62 8.66 3.64
N ILE A 159 15.43 9.18 3.95
CA ILE A 159 15.25 10.51 4.55
C ILE A 159 14.38 10.36 5.80
N GLY A 160 14.95 10.67 6.96
CA GLY A 160 14.23 10.58 8.24
C GLY A 160 13.09 11.59 8.35
N LEU A 161 11.90 11.11 8.76
CA LEU A 161 10.70 11.91 8.96
C LEU A 161 10.46 12.32 10.42
N MET A 162 11.17 11.74 11.39
CA MET A 162 11.03 12.06 12.82
C MET A 162 11.02 13.57 13.15
N PRO A 163 11.92 14.42 12.61
CA PRO A 163 11.88 15.86 12.91
C PRO A 163 10.75 16.63 12.22
N TYR A 164 9.99 15.99 11.32
CA TYR A 164 8.92 16.61 10.54
C TYR A 164 7.54 16.10 11.02
N PHE A 165 7.15 14.91 10.54
CA PHE A 165 5.84 14.32 10.80
C PHE A 165 5.88 12.78 10.96
N GLY A 166 7.03 12.24 11.31
CA GLY A 166 7.17 10.82 11.65
C GLY A 166 6.34 10.43 12.87
N LYS A 167 5.67 9.28 12.79
CA LYS A 167 4.83 8.66 13.83
C LYS A 167 3.69 9.54 14.35
N ILE A 168 3.27 10.56 13.60
CA ILE A 168 2.20 11.47 14.03
C ILE A 168 0.87 10.74 14.17
N LEU A 169 0.48 9.92 13.19
CA LEU A 169 -0.78 9.16 13.32
C LEU A 169 -0.69 8.09 14.41
N ASN A 170 0.50 7.51 14.59
CA ASN A 170 0.76 6.48 15.59
C ASN A 170 0.62 7.05 17.02
N ASN A 171 1.08 8.28 17.23
CA ASN A 171 1.10 8.94 18.54
C ASN A 171 -0.14 9.80 18.82
N MET A 172 -1.03 10.02 17.83
CA MET A 172 -2.20 10.90 17.97
C MET A 172 -3.14 10.47 19.11
N LEU A 173 -3.39 9.17 19.23
CA LEU A 173 -4.21 8.56 20.27
C LEU A 173 -3.57 7.22 20.65
N ASN A 174 -2.55 7.27 21.51
CA ASN A 174 -1.94 6.06 22.03
C ASN A 174 -2.62 5.67 23.34
N ILE A 175 -3.32 4.53 23.36
CA ILE A 175 -3.87 3.94 24.59
C ILE A 175 -3.05 2.71 24.90
N SER A 176 -2.47 2.66 26.10
CA SER A 176 -1.84 1.47 26.62
C SER A 176 -2.91 0.56 27.22
N VAL A 177 -3.13 -0.59 26.60
CA VAL A 177 -4.05 -1.63 27.10
C VAL A 177 -3.19 -2.84 27.44
N PHE A 178 -3.19 -3.28 28.71
CA PHE A 178 -2.37 -4.40 29.21
C PHE A 178 -0.86 -4.29 28.88
N GLY A 179 -0.28 -3.09 28.94
CA GLY A 179 1.13 -2.86 28.64
C GLY A 179 1.48 -2.76 27.15
N ILE A 180 0.48 -2.83 26.27
CA ILE A 180 0.63 -2.74 24.81
C ILE A 180 0.14 -1.38 24.33
N ALA A 181 0.99 -0.63 23.61
CA ALA A 181 0.63 0.64 22.97
C ALA A 181 -0.18 0.39 21.69
N LEU A 182 -1.47 0.72 21.70
CA LEU A 182 -2.35 0.63 20.54
C LEU A 182 -2.40 1.98 19.79
N PRO A 183 -1.98 2.04 18.51
CA PRO A 183 -2.01 3.28 17.73
C PRO A 183 -3.43 3.57 17.19
N LEU A 184 -4.37 3.92 18.08
CA LEU A 184 -5.77 4.13 17.71
C LEU A 184 -5.94 5.23 16.66
N GLY A 185 -5.11 6.28 16.72
CA GLY A 185 -5.17 7.36 15.74
C GLY A 185 -4.91 6.88 14.31
N MET A 186 -3.96 5.96 14.15
CA MET A 186 -3.62 5.38 12.86
C MET A 186 -4.69 4.40 12.37
N LEU A 187 -5.27 3.61 13.27
CA LEU A 187 -6.41 2.73 12.96
C LEU A 187 -7.64 3.53 12.53
N LEU A 188 -7.97 4.61 13.25
CA LEU A 188 -9.09 5.49 12.91
C LEU A 188 -8.89 6.12 11.53
N PHE A 189 -7.68 6.59 11.22
CA PHE A 189 -7.37 7.12 9.89
C PHE A 189 -7.59 6.06 8.80
N PHE A 190 -7.07 4.85 8.98
CA PHE A 190 -7.23 3.76 8.03
C PHE A 190 -8.70 3.35 7.84
N PHE A 191 -9.45 3.16 8.94
CA PHE A 191 -10.89 2.86 8.84
C PHE A 191 -11.68 4.03 8.23
N GLY A 192 -11.24 5.27 8.43
CA GLY A 192 -11.72 6.44 7.70
C GLY A 192 -11.50 6.31 6.19
N CYS A 193 -10.30 5.93 5.74
CA CYS A 193 -10.03 5.65 4.32
C CYS A 193 -10.91 4.51 3.79
N CYS A 194 -11.07 3.42 4.55
CA CYS A 194 -11.97 2.33 4.22
C CYS A 194 -13.42 2.82 4.07
N MET A 195 -13.91 3.64 4.99
CA MET A 195 -15.25 4.21 4.93
C MET A 195 -15.43 5.13 3.72
N LEU A 196 -14.46 5.98 3.42
CA LEU A 196 -14.49 6.83 2.22
C LEU A 196 -14.54 6.00 0.94
N MET A 197 -13.73 4.94 0.84
CA MET A 197 -13.78 4.02 -0.29
C MET A 197 -15.14 3.31 -0.37
N TYR A 198 -15.70 2.86 0.75
CA TYR A 198 -17.02 2.25 0.81
C TYR A 198 -18.11 3.19 0.27
N LEU A 199 -18.11 4.44 0.75
CA LEU A 199 -19.05 5.46 0.32
C LEU A 199 -18.87 5.82 -1.16
N PHE A 200 -17.63 5.86 -1.65
CA PHE A 200 -17.34 6.08 -3.07
C PHE A 200 -18.03 5.03 -3.96
N PHE A 201 -18.00 3.75 -3.56
CA PHE A 201 -18.68 2.68 -4.30
C PHE A 201 -20.22 2.73 -4.21
N LYS A 202 -20.80 3.57 -3.36
CA LYS A 202 -22.24 3.87 -3.36
C LYS A 202 -22.60 5.04 -4.28
N THR A 203 -21.63 5.74 -4.85
CA THR A 203 -21.87 6.83 -5.82
C THR A 203 -22.16 6.29 -7.22
N ARG A 204 -22.68 7.15 -8.11
CA ARG A 204 -22.95 6.78 -9.52
C ARG A 204 -21.72 6.25 -10.25
N LEU A 205 -20.55 6.87 -10.03
CA LEU A 205 -19.29 6.42 -10.65
C LEU A 205 -18.84 5.07 -10.09
N GLY A 206 -18.97 4.86 -8.78
CA GLY A 206 -18.63 3.60 -8.14
C GLY A 206 -19.49 2.43 -8.62
N ILE A 207 -20.80 2.65 -8.73
CA ILE A 207 -21.75 1.66 -9.27
C ILE A 207 -21.43 1.37 -10.75
N ALA A 208 -21.10 2.39 -11.55
CA ALA A 208 -20.70 2.20 -12.94
C ALA A 208 -19.40 1.38 -13.07
N MET A 209 -18.41 1.59 -12.19
CA MET A 209 -17.20 0.77 -12.14
C MET A 209 -17.51 -0.70 -11.86
N GLU A 210 -18.38 -0.96 -10.87
CA GLU A 210 -18.77 -2.33 -10.52
C GLU A 210 -19.53 -3.02 -11.67
N ALA A 211 -20.46 -2.32 -12.32
CA ALA A 211 -21.16 -2.84 -13.50
C ALA A 211 -20.21 -3.18 -14.65
N VAL A 212 -19.19 -2.34 -14.91
CA VAL A 212 -18.15 -2.60 -15.91
C VAL A 212 -17.32 -3.84 -15.54
N GLY A 213 -16.99 -4.01 -14.26
CA GLY A 213 -16.22 -5.17 -13.79
C GLY A 213 -17.00 -6.50 -13.79
N GLU A 214 -18.33 -6.45 -13.62
CA GLU A 214 -19.21 -7.61 -13.75
C GLU A 214 -19.36 -8.04 -15.21
N ASN A 215 -19.69 -7.10 -16.10
CA ASN A 215 -19.86 -7.38 -17.52
C ASN A 215 -19.68 -6.12 -18.38
N GLU A 216 -18.51 -5.98 -19.01
CA GLU A 216 -18.19 -4.84 -19.88
C GLU A 216 -19.22 -4.66 -21.02
N THR A 217 -19.71 -5.74 -21.65
CA THR A 217 -20.63 -5.63 -22.79
C THR A 217 -22.01 -5.16 -22.35
N PHE A 218 -22.53 -5.70 -21.24
CA PHE A 218 -23.81 -5.28 -20.67
C PHE A 218 -23.76 -3.83 -20.17
N ALA A 219 -22.66 -3.44 -19.51
CA ALA A 219 -22.45 -2.06 -19.08
C ALA A 219 -22.40 -1.08 -20.26
N GLY A 220 -21.72 -1.46 -21.35
CA GLY A 220 -21.67 -0.67 -22.59
C GLY A 220 -23.04 -0.50 -23.24
N LEU A 221 -23.84 -1.57 -23.32
CA LEU A 221 -25.21 -1.51 -23.84
C LEU A 221 -26.14 -0.63 -22.98
N SER A 222 -25.83 -0.50 -21.69
CA SER A 222 -26.54 0.37 -20.74
C SER A 222 -26.10 1.84 -20.81
N GLY A 223 -25.22 2.20 -21.77
CA GLY A 223 -24.77 3.58 -22.00
C GLY A 223 -23.55 4.01 -21.17
N ILE A 224 -22.89 3.10 -20.46
CA ILE A 224 -21.67 3.41 -19.69
C ILE A 224 -20.47 3.44 -20.62
N ASP A 225 -19.69 4.54 -20.59
CA ASP A 225 -18.42 4.63 -21.29
C ASP A 225 -17.36 3.78 -20.57
N ILE A 226 -17.09 2.60 -21.10
CA ILE A 226 -16.19 1.61 -20.53
C ILE A 226 -14.77 2.18 -20.35
N LEU A 227 -14.24 2.88 -21.37
CA LEU A 227 -12.87 3.38 -21.35
C LEU A 227 -12.69 4.52 -20.35
N LYS A 228 -13.67 5.44 -20.27
CA LYS A 228 -13.65 6.50 -19.25
C LYS A 228 -13.77 5.93 -17.84
N THR A 229 -14.69 4.98 -17.64
CA THR A 229 -14.92 4.35 -16.32
C THR A 229 -13.68 3.62 -15.83
N ARG A 230 -13.03 2.84 -16.69
CA ARG A 230 -11.73 2.19 -16.39
C ARG A 230 -10.64 3.21 -16.09
N SER A 231 -10.61 4.33 -16.81
CA SER A 231 -9.65 5.40 -16.54
C SER A 231 -9.82 6.01 -15.16
N TYR A 232 -11.06 6.27 -14.74
CA TYR A 232 -11.35 6.76 -13.40
C TYR A 232 -10.96 5.76 -12.32
N ALA A 233 -11.12 4.45 -12.56
CA ALA A 233 -10.71 3.41 -11.62
C ALA A 233 -9.19 3.41 -11.41
N VAL A 234 -8.40 3.49 -12.49
CA VAL A 234 -6.94 3.57 -12.41
C VAL A 234 -6.49 4.85 -11.70
N ILE A 235 -7.08 5.99 -12.02
CA ILE A 235 -6.76 7.27 -11.38
C ILE A 235 -7.06 7.23 -9.87
N LEU A 236 -8.24 6.72 -9.48
CA LEU A 236 -8.60 6.60 -8.06
C LEU A 236 -7.66 5.65 -7.31
N SER A 237 -7.26 4.55 -7.95
CA SER A 237 -6.24 3.64 -7.42
C SER A 237 -4.89 4.37 -7.24
N SER A 238 -4.47 5.19 -8.20
CA SER A 238 -3.24 5.98 -8.06
C SER A 238 -3.31 7.03 -6.95
N LEU A 239 -4.43 7.75 -6.82
CA LEU A 239 -4.61 8.74 -5.74
C LEU A 239 -4.56 8.10 -4.36
N THR A 240 -5.24 6.96 -4.20
CA THR A 240 -5.25 6.21 -2.93
C THR A 240 -3.90 5.54 -2.64
N GLY A 241 -3.19 5.05 -3.64
CA GLY A 241 -1.83 4.52 -3.48
C GLY A 241 -0.82 5.59 -3.07
N ALA A 242 -0.92 6.79 -3.65
CA ALA A 242 -0.08 7.93 -3.29
C ALA A 242 -0.34 8.40 -1.84
N ALA A 243 -1.61 8.49 -1.42
CA ALA A 243 -1.94 8.73 -0.01
C ALA A 243 -1.45 7.60 0.90
N GLY A 244 -1.52 6.35 0.43
CA GLY A 244 -1.07 5.16 1.17
C GLY A 244 0.41 5.19 1.49
N ILE A 245 1.28 5.58 0.56
CA ILE A 245 2.71 5.69 0.86
C ILE A 245 3.01 6.83 1.85
N CYS A 246 2.23 7.92 1.87
CA CYS A 246 2.37 8.95 2.90
C CYS A 246 2.09 8.38 4.30
N VAL A 247 1.03 7.56 4.43
CA VAL A 247 0.69 6.86 5.69
C VAL A 247 1.77 5.85 6.07
N TYR A 248 2.28 5.10 5.08
CA TYR A 248 3.36 4.14 5.26
C TYR A 248 4.63 4.82 5.78
N ALA A 249 5.13 5.83 5.06
CA ALA A 249 6.37 6.52 5.37
C ALA A 249 6.31 7.25 6.72
N GLN A 250 5.19 7.92 7.03
CA GLN A 250 5.05 8.56 8.34
C GLN A 250 5.08 7.53 9.48
N SER A 251 4.43 6.37 9.31
CA SER A 251 4.38 5.34 10.35
C SER A 251 5.73 4.68 10.56
N TYR A 252 6.43 4.39 9.45
CA TYR A 252 7.76 3.82 9.50
C TYR A 252 8.79 4.81 10.05
N GLY A 253 8.60 6.11 9.79
CA GLY A 253 9.42 7.20 10.30
C GLY A 253 10.48 7.70 9.32
N PHE A 254 10.45 7.26 8.06
CA PHE A 254 11.34 7.74 7.00
C PHE A 254 10.76 7.50 5.61
N ILE A 255 11.29 8.24 4.64
CA ILE A 255 11.03 8.10 3.21
C ILE A 255 12.11 7.19 2.64
N GLU A 256 11.71 6.21 1.83
CA GLU A 256 12.62 5.38 1.02
C GLU A 256 12.44 5.73 -0.46
N LEU A 257 13.53 6.10 -1.11
CA LEU A 257 13.59 6.48 -2.52
C LEU A 257 14.28 5.39 -3.34
N TYR A 258 14.47 5.66 -4.64
CA TYR A 258 15.06 4.74 -5.60
C TYR A 258 14.25 3.45 -5.76
N GLU A 259 14.84 2.28 -5.54
CA GLU A 259 14.24 0.97 -5.81
C GLU A 259 13.22 0.53 -4.77
N ALA A 260 13.06 1.25 -3.64
CA ALA A 260 12.13 0.85 -2.58
C ALA A 260 10.68 0.59 -3.05
N PRO A 261 10.09 1.41 -3.95
CA PRO A 261 8.74 1.18 -4.44
C PRO A 261 8.56 -0.06 -5.33
N LEU A 262 9.66 -0.63 -5.86
CA LEU A 262 9.64 -1.63 -6.92
C LEU A 262 8.73 -2.81 -6.59
N MET A 263 8.88 -3.35 -5.38
CA MET A 263 8.18 -4.57 -4.95
C MET A 263 6.95 -4.30 -4.08
N MET A 264 6.64 -3.05 -3.73
CA MET A 264 5.56 -2.73 -2.78
C MET A 264 4.15 -3.12 -3.26
N ALA A 265 3.97 -3.34 -4.57
CA ALA A 265 2.72 -3.84 -5.14
C ALA A 265 2.41 -5.30 -4.76
N PHE A 266 3.44 -6.14 -4.64
CA PHE A 266 3.25 -7.57 -4.41
C PHE A 266 2.71 -7.87 -3.00
N PRO A 267 3.27 -7.33 -1.90
CA PRO A 267 2.69 -7.50 -0.57
C PRO A 267 1.24 -7.02 -0.47
N ALA A 268 0.92 -5.89 -1.13
CA ALA A 268 -0.44 -5.36 -1.16
C ALA A 268 -1.40 -6.29 -1.90
N ALA A 269 -0.98 -6.82 -3.06
CA ALA A 269 -1.76 -7.79 -3.83
C ALA A 269 -1.94 -9.11 -3.07
N SER A 270 -0.86 -9.65 -2.49
CA SER A 270 -0.88 -10.87 -1.69
C SER A 270 -1.82 -10.73 -0.49
N ALA A 271 -1.78 -9.62 0.23
CA ALA A 271 -2.71 -9.33 1.31
C ALA A 271 -4.18 -9.40 0.87
N VAL A 272 -4.51 -8.75 -0.25
CA VAL A 272 -5.87 -8.73 -0.79
C VAL A 272 -6.33 -10.12 -1.26
N LEU A 273 -5.44 -10.88 -1.91
CA LEU A 273 -5.69 -12.26 -2.33
C LEU A 273 -5.86 -13.22 -1.14
N ILE A 274 -5.08 -13.06 -0.08
CA ILE A 274 -5.21 -13.81 1.19
C ILE A 274 -6.56 -13.52 1.86
N GLY A 275 -7.02 -12.27 1.79
CA GLY A 275 -8.38 -11.89 2.17
C GLY A 275 -9.48 -12.58 1.34
N GLY A 276 -9.10 -13.25 0.25
CA GLY A 276 -9.91 -13.98 -0.70
C GLY A 276 -10.76 -13.09 -1.59
N SER A 277 -10.15 -12.02 -2.08
CA SER A 277 -10.64 -11.36 -3.29
C SER A 277 -10.58 -12.33 -4.48
N SER A 278 -11.53 -12.20 -5.40
CA SER A 278 -11.43 -12.78 -6.74
C SER A 278 -11.06 -11.70 -7.76
N ARG A 279 -10.92 -12.10 -9.03
CA ARG A 279 -10.53 -11.20 -10.14
C ARG A 279 -11.48 -10.02 -10.34
N SER A 280 -12.77 -10.19 -10.02
CA SER A 280 -13.81 -9.15 -10.12
C SER A 280 -14.52 -8.83 -8.80
N ASN A 281 -14.31 -9.64 -7.76
CA ASN A 281 -15.03 -9.52 -6.49
C ASN A 281 -14.08 -9.23 -5.35
N ILE A 282 -14.14 -7.99 -4.85
CA ILE A 282 -13.37 -7.54 -3.70
C ILE A 282 -14.27 -6.73 -2.76
N THR A 283 -14.13 -6.98 -1.47
CA THR A 283 -14.79 -6.16 -0.44
C THR A 283 -13.75 -5.53 0.48
N ILE A 284 -14.10 -4.40 1.09
CA ILE A 284 -13.22 -3.71 2.04
C ILE A 284 -12.90 -4.59 3.25
N PHE A 285 -13.83 -5.43 3.67
CA PHE A 285 -13.61 -6.41 4.72
C PHE A 285 -12.51 -7.43 4.35
N GLN A 286 -12.48 -7.89 3.10
CA GLN A 286 -11.40 -8.77 2.62
C GLN A 286 -10.05 -8.05 2.61
N VAL A 287 -10.00 -6.75 2.28
CA VAL A 287 -8.77 -5.95 2.38
C VAL A 287 -8.30 -5.90 3.84
N VAL A 288 -9.18 -5.55 4.79
CA VAL A 288 -8.82 -5.44 6.21
C VAL A 288 -8.32 -6.77 6.77
N ILE A 289 -9.07 -7.86 6.59
CA ILE A 289 -8.66 -9.19 7.08
C ILE A 289 -7.40 -9.66 6.36
N GLY A 290 -7.35 -9.49 5.05
CA GLY A 290 -6.22 -9.94 4.23
C GLY A 290 -4.92 -9.26 4.61
N THR A 291 -4.95 -7.93 4.80
CA THR A 291 -3.80 -7.18 5.31
C THR A 291 -3.44 -7.60 6.73
N PHE A 292 -4.41 -7.81 7.62
CA PHE A 292 -4.14 -8.26 8.98
C PHE A 292 -3.41 -9.61 8.98
N LEU A 293 -3.94 -10.60 8.27
CA LEU A 293 -3.38 -11.95 8.19
C LEU A 293 -1.98 -11.92 7.56
N TYR A 294 -1.80 -11.22 6.43
CA TYR A 294 -0.50 -11.14 5.77
C TYR A 294 0.55 -10.48 6.67
N GLN A 295 0.22 -9.37 7.33
CA GLN A 295 1.15 -8.70 8.23
C GLN A 295 1.44 -9.52 9.49
N THR A 296 0.45 -10.27 9.99
CA THR A 296 0.66 -11.18 11.13
C THR A 296 1.63 -12.31 10.76
N ILE A 297 1.47 -12.91 9.58
CA ILE A 297 2.42 -13.91 9.05
C ILE A 297 3.81 -13.26 8.95
N TYR A 298 3.91 -12.08 8.32
CA TYR A 298 5.18 -11.39 8.13
C TYR A 298 5.91 -11.11 9.45
N VAL A 299 5.20 -10.63 10.48
CA VAL A 299 5.77 -10.36 11.81
C VAL A 299 6.17 -11.65 12.52
N LEU A 300 5.40 -12.73 12.38
CA LEU A 300 5.68 -14.03 13.00
C LEU A 300 6.86 -14.76 12.34
N SER A 301 7.04 -14.62 11.03
CA SER A 301 8.03 -15.39 10.26
C SER A 301 9.45 -15.22 10.78
N ALA A 302 9.87 -13.98 11.08
CA ALA A 302 11.23 -13.67 11.52
C ALA A 302 11.63 -14.31 12.87
N PRO A 303 10.90 -14.09 13.98
CA PRO A 303 11.24 -14.69 15.27
C PRO A 303 11.07 -16.21 15.26
N LEU A 304 10.05 -16.73 14.58
CA LEU A 304 9.80 -18.16 14.53
C LEU A 304 10.89 -18.90 13.72
N ALA A 305 11.35 -18.30 12.60
CA ALA A 305 12.46 -18.88 11.83
C ALA A 305 13.76 -18.92 12.64
N ASN A 306 14.04 -17.90 13.47
CA ASN A 306 15.26 -17.88 14.28
C ASN A 306 15.28 -18.96 15.37
N GLU A 307 14.13 -19.35 15.92
CA GLU A 307 14.02 -20.39 16.95
C GLU A 307 14.02 -21.81 16.34
N ILE A 308 13.51 -21.97 15.11
CA ILE A 308 13.34 -23.27 14.46
C ILE A 308 14.51 -23.63 13.54
N LEU A 309 15.13 -22.64 12.88
CA LEU A 309 16.16 -22.83 11.88
C LEU A 309 17.52 -22.34 12.39
N VAL A 310 18.59 -23.06 12.05
CA VAL A 310 19.96 -22.53 12.17
C VAL A 310 20.03 -21.20 11.42
N SER A 311 20.63 -20.17 12.03
CA SER A 311 20.52 -18.75 11.63
C SER A 311 20.64 -18.46 10.11
N GLU A 312 21.39 -19.27 9.36
CA GLU A 312 21.59 -19.14 7.91
C GLU A 312 20.38 -19.58 7.07
N ALA A 313 19.61 -20.57 7.53
CA ALA A 313 18.39 -21.03 6.84
C ALA A 313 17.19 -20.09 7.10
N ALA A 314 17.21 -19.33 8.19
CA ALA A 314 16.17 -18.35 8.52
C ALA A 314 16.14 -17.16 7.54
N GLU A 315 17.30 -16.70 7.05
CA GLU A 315 17.37 -15.66 6.00
C GLU A 315 16.83 -16.15 4.66
N ILE A 316 17.09 -17.42 4.31
CA ILE A 316 16.60 -18.01 3.07
C ILE A 316 15.07 -18.10 3.08
N PHE A 317 14.47 -18.52 4.19
CA PHE A 317 13.01 -18.55 4.34
C PHE A 317 12.37 -17.16 4.32
N ARG A 318 13.05 -16.12 4.84
CA ARG A 318 12.58 -14.72 4.72
C ARG A 318 12.50 -14.22 3.28
N MET A 319 13.35 -14.70 2.38
CA MET A 319 13.32 -14.31 0.97
C MET A 319 12.23 -15.02 0.15
N MET A 320 11.71 -16.15 0.63
CA MET A 320 10.71 -16.96 -0.08
C MET A 320 9.25 -16.59 0.21
N ILE A 321 8.98 -15.82 1.28
CA ILE A 321 7.64 -15.38 1.73
C ILE A 321 7.38 -13.95 1.29
#